data_AF-W4RTR0-F1
#
_entry.id   AF-W4RTR0-F1
#
_cell.length_a   1.000
_cell.length_b   1.000
_cell.length_c   1.000
_cell.angle_alpha   90.00
_cell.angle_beta   90.00
_cell.angle_gamma   90.00
#
_symmetry.space_group_name_H-M   'P 1'
#
loop_
_entity.id
_entity.type
_entity.pdbx_description
1 polymer ?
#
loop_
_entity_poly.entity_id
_entity_poly.type
_entity_poly.pdbx_seq_one_letter_code
_entity_poly.pdbx_strand_id
1 'polypeptide(L)'
;MKIESSKEIRAKKGLELECKGWEQEAALRMLYNNLDPEVAEKPEDLVVYGGIGKAARNWESFEAIVNTLRRLENDETLLIQSGKPVAVFKTHIAAPRVLLSNSVLVPKWANWEHFHELDQKGLMMYGQMTAGSWIYIGTQGILQGTYETFAEVARQHFSGSLRNTITLTAGLGGMGGAQPLAVTMNGGVCIAVEIDPNRIQKRIDTRYCDKMTESLEEAITWATDARNKGEALSIGLIGNAAEVHYDLLQRNFKVDIVTDQTSAHDPLNGYIPVGYTLEEAEKLRKENPQEYIKQSSFSMTKHVAAMLEFQRKGAVTFDYGNNIRQVAKDHGEEHAFDFPGFVPAFIRPLFAKERDHSAGLHCPEILRTFTVQIDSLRSYSRTMSHCSAGLIWLSKK
;
A
#
# COMPACT_ATOMS: atom_id res chain seq x y z
N MET A 1 -13.88 -6.95 -28.69
CA MET A 1 -13.53 -5.57 -29.11
C MET A 1 -12.40 -5.11 -28.21
N LYS A 2 -11.17 -5.04 -28.71
CA LYS A 2 -10.04 -4.47 -27.95
C LYS A 2 -10.29 -2.97 -27.85
N ILE A 3 -10.56 -2.47 -26.65
CA ILE A 3 -10.56 -1.03 -26.35
C ILE A 3 -9.10 -0.58 -26.49
N GLU A 4 -8.85 0.49 -27.25
CA GLU A 4 -7.53 1.11 -27.40
C GLU A 4 -6.97 1.49 -26.02
N SER A 5 -6.06 0.67 -25.50
CA SER A 5 -5.44 0.82 -24.18
C SER A 5 -4.21 1.72 -24.25
N SER A 6 -4.37 3.01 -24.56
CA SER A 6 -3.27 3.98 -24.40
C SER A 6 -3.70 5.41 -24.08
N LYS A 7 -4.80 5.61 -23.35
CA LYS A 7 -5.00 6.91 -22.70
C LYS A 7 -4.17 6.93 -21.41
N GLU A 8 -3.00 7.56 -21.47
CA GLU A 8 -2.31 7.98 -20.25
C GLU A 8 -3.21 8.98 -19.52
N ILE A 9 -3.68 8.61 -18.34
CA ILE A 9 -4.49 9.47 -17.48
C ILE A 9 -3.56 10.27 -16.60
N ARG A 10 -3.65 11.59 -16.62
CA ARG A 10 -2.83 12.48 -15.78
C ARG A 10 -3.66 13.64 -15.27
N ALA A 11 -3.40 14.05 -14.04
CA ALA A 11 -4.10 15.19 -13.45
C ALA A 11 -3.75 16.49 -14.19
N LYS A 12 -4.77 17.31 -14.52
CA LYS A 12 -4.55 18.63 -15.11
C LYS A 12 -3.78 19.53 -14.14
N LYS A 13 -2.78 20.23 -14.65
CA LYS A 13 -1.98 21.22 -13.91
C LYS A 13 -2.48 22.65 -14.21
N GLY A 14 -2.18 23.61 -13.33
CA GLY A 14 -2.54 25.02 -13.52
C GLY A 14 -3.95 25.38 -13.00
N LEU A 15 -4.37 26.62 -13.29
CA LEU A 15 -5.56 27.25 -12.71
C LEU A 15 -6.85 27.08 -13.52
N GLU A 16 -6.74 26.55 -14.74
CA GLU A 16 -7.92 26.33 -15.59
C GLU A 16 -8.76 25.15 -15.11
N LEU A 17 -10.07 25.34 -15.05
CA LEU A 17 -11.03 24.34 -14.57
C LEU A 17 -11.70 23.59 -15.72
N GLU A 18 -11.95 22.30 -15.52
CA GLU A 18 -12.87 21.49 -16.33
C GLU A 18 -14.25 21.35 -15.66
N CYS A 19 -14.28 21.44 -14.33
CA CYS A 19 -15.49 21.40 -13.51
C CYS A 19 -16.07 22.79 -13.22
N LYS A 20 -17.30 22.83 -12.69
CA LYS A 20 -18.01 24.07 -12.32
C LYS A 20 -17.45 24.78 -11.07
N GLY A 21 -16.58 24.12 -10.32
CA GLY A 21 -15.97 24.65 -9.10
C GLY A 21 -14.72 23.87 -8.71
N TRP A 22 -13.93 24.48 -7.81
CA TRP A 22 -12.65 23.92 -7.35
C TRP A 22 -12.80 22.62 -6.56
N GLU A 23 -13.91 22.43 -5.82
CA GLU A 23 -14.11 21.19 -5.05
C GLU A 23 -14.34 19.98 -5.96
N GLN A 24 -15.13 20.15 -7.03
CA GLN A 24 -15.37 19.11 -8.03
C GLN A 24 -14.10 18.87 -8.87
N GLU A 25 -13.40 19.96 -9.23
CA GLU A 25 -12.12 19.88 -9.93
C GLU A 25 -11.08 19.11 -9.11
N ALA A 26 -11.01 19.35 -7.80
CA ALA A 26 -10.10 18.64 -6.91
C ALA A 26 -10.40 17.13 -6.92
N ALA A 27 -11.67 16.72 -6.80
CA ALA A 27 -12.05 15.32 -6.89
C ALA A 27 -11.65 14.71 -8.26
N LEU A 28 -11.86 15.43 -9.36
CA LEU A 28 -11.49 14.97 -10.71
C LEU A 28 -9.97 14.81 -10.86
N ARG A 29 -9.19 15.82 -10.44
CA ARG A 29 -7.73 15.77 -10.51
C ARG A 29 -7.16 14.67 -9.64
N MET A 30 -7.71 14.45 -8.46
CA MET A 30 -7.25 13.39 -7.57
C MET A 30 -7.63 11.99 -8.10
N LEU A 31 -8.79 11.83 -8.73
CA LEU A 31 -9.11 10.61 -9.47
C LEU A 31 -8.09 10.34 -10.58
N TYR A 32 -7.71 11.37 -11.34
CA TYR A 32 -6.67 11.24 -12.37
C TYR A 32 -5.29 10.97 -11.78
N ASN A 33 -4.92 11.61 -10.68
CA ASN A 33 -3.65 11.39 -9.99
C ASN A 33 -3.50 9.94 -9.54
N ASN A 34 -4.59 9.33 -9.03
CA ASN A 34 -4.61 7.92 -8.67
C ASN A 34 -4.33 6.97 -9.85
N LEU A 35 -4.46 7.44 -11.10
CA LEU A 35 -4.21 6.64 -12.32
C LEU A 35 -3.03 7.18 -13.13
N ASP A 36 -2.27 8.13 -12.61
CA ASP A 36 -1.04 8.60 -13.26
C ASP A 36 -0.03 7.44 -13.35
N PRO A 37 0.59 7.18 -14.51
CA PRO A 37 1.62 6.14 -14.66
C PRO A 37 2.80 6.28 -13.66
N GLU A 38 3.09 7.50 -13.19
CA GLU A 38 4.12 7.74 -12.17
C GLU A 38 3.66 7.34 -10.76
N VAL A 39 2.35 7.22 -10.55
CA VAL A 39 1.72 7.00 -9.24
C VAL A 39 1.20 5.56 -9.11
N ALA A 40 0.34 5.13 -10.01
CA ALA A 40 -0.36 3.85 -9.96
C ALA A 40 0.57 2.68 -10.30
N GLU A 41 0.28 1.49 -9.77
CA GLU A 41 1.01 0.27 -10.09
C GLU A 41 0.63 -0.30 -11.46
N LYS A 42 -0.64 -0.26 -11.84
CA LYS A 42 -1.14 -0.78 -13.13
C LYS A 42 -2.38 -0.01 -13.63
N PRO A 43 -2.20 1.27 -14.01
CA PRO A 43 -3.32 2.18 -14.30
C PRO A 43 -4.18 1.77 -15.50
N GLU A 44 -3.65 1.02 -16.45
CA GLU A 44 -4.40 0.49 -17.61
C GLU A 44 -5.56 -0.44 -17.22
N ASP A 45 -5.44 -1.08 -16.05
CA ASP A 45 -6.47 -1.92 -15.43
C ASP A 45 -7.24 -1.19 -14.31
N LEU A 46 -7.05 0.14 -14.20
CA LEU A 46 -7.54 1.02 -13.13
C LEU A 46 -6.97 0.70 -11.75
N VAL A 47 -5.95 -0.16 -11.67
CA VAL A 47 -5.34 -0.62 -10.41
C VAL A 47 -4.32 0.39 -9.93
N VAL A 48 -4.55 0.90 -8.72
CA VAL A 48 -3.70 1.89 -8.07
C VAL A 48 -2.62 1.18 -7.24
N TYR A 49 -3.00 0.32 -6.28
CA TYR A 49 -2.06 -0.45 -5.44
C TYR A 49 -2.76 -1.60 -4.68
N GLY A 50 -1.96 -2.45 -4.01
CA GLY A 50 -2.45 -3.40 -3.00
C GLY A 50 -3.25 -4.57 -3.57
N GLY A 51 -2.67 -5.31 -4.52
CA GLY A 51 -3.40 -6.32 -5.28
C GLY A 51 -4.26 -5.64 -6.34
N ILE A 52 -5.59 -5.79 -6.25
CA ILE A 52 -6.56 -5.26 -7.20
C ILE A 52 -7.27 -3.98 -6.73
N GLY A 53 -6.63 -3.17 -5.89
CA GLY A 53 -7.20 -1.91 -5.40
C GLY A 53 -7.36 -0.90 -6.54
N LYS A 54 -8.60 -0.58 -6.92
CA LYS A 54 -8.92 0.22 -8.11
C LYS A 54 -9.48 1.61 -7.80
N ALA A 55 -9.29 2.54 -8.74
CA ALA A 55 -9.85 3.90 -8.67
C ALA A 55 -11.33 3.99 -9.10
N ALA A 56 -11.73 3.13 -10.04
CA ALA A 56 -13.10 3.00 -10.53
C ALA A 56 -13.38 1.53 -10.91
N ARG A 57 -14.65 1.13 -10.94
CA ARG A 57 -15.03 -0.27 -11.12
C ARG A 57 -14.54 -0.85 -12.44
N ASN A 58 -14.76 -0.09 -13.50
CA ASN A 58 -14.40 -0.38 -14.87
C ASN A 58 -14.32 0.95 -15.65
N TRP A 59 -13.82 0.89 -16.89
CA TRP A 59 -13.62 2.09 -17.71
C TRP A 59 -14.93 2.85 -18.01
N GLU A 60 -16.05 2.15 -18.17
CA GLU A 60 -17.37 2.78 -18.31
C GLU A 60 -17.72 3.61 -17.06
N SER A 61 -17.51 3.05 -15.87
CA SER A 61 -17.73 3.75 -14.60
C SER A 61 -16.78 4.94 -14.44
N PHE A 62 -15.50 4.79 -14.82
CA PHE A 62 -14.53 5.87 -14.81
C PHE A 62 -14.99 7.06 -15.66
N GLU A 63 -15.35 6.83 -16.92
CA GLU A 63 -15.82 7.88 -17.84
C GLU A 63 -17.12 8.52 -17.33
N ALA A 64 -18.03 7.73 -16.75
CA ALA A 64 -19.25 8.23 -16.14
C ALA A 64 -18.97 9.11 -14.90
N ILE A 65 -17.97 8.77 -14.07
CA ILE A 65 -17.54 9.59 -12.92
C ILE A 65 -16.99 10.92 -13.42
N VAL A 66 -16.06 10.88 -14.38
CA VAL A 66 -15.44 12.06 -14.98
C VAL A 66 -16.50 13.02 -15.52
N ASN A 67 -17.42 12.50 -16.34
CA ASN A 67 -18.49 13.30 -16.93
C ASN A 67 -19.44 13.86 -15.85
N THR A 68 -19.70 13.11 -14.78
CA THR A 68 -20.54 13.57 -13.68
C THR A 68 -19.86 14.68 -12.88
N LEU A 69 -18.57 14.53 -12.53
CA LEU A 69 -17.81 15.56 -11.81
C LEU A 69 -17.71 16.88 -12.60
N ARG A 70 -17.56 16.82 -13.92
CA ARG A 70 -17.53 18.03 -14.78
C ARG A 70 -18.83 18.83 -14.73
N ARG A 71 -19.99 18.17 -14.61
CA ARG A 71 -21.30 18.83 -14.59
C ARG A 71 -21.87 19.11 -13.19
N LEU A 72 -21.30 18.50 -12.14
CA LEU A 72 -21.82 18.52 -10.77
C LEU A 72 -21.87 19.95 -10.21
N GLU A 73 -23.01 20.35 -9.69
CA GLU A 73 -23.19 21.68 -9.10
C GLU A 73 -22.58 21.80 -7.70
N ASN A 74 -22.48 23.04 -7.19
CA ASN A 74 -21.94 23.33 -5.85
C ASN A 74 -22.86 22.92 -4.70
N ASP A 75 -24.15 22.69 -4.97
CA ASP A 75 -25.13 22.22 -3.99
C ASP A 75 -25.59 20.78 -4.28
N GLU A 76 -24.82 20.02 -5.05
CA GLU A 76 -25.06 18.62 -5.35
C GLU A 76 -23.99 17.70 -4.74
N THR A 77 -24.36 16.44 -4.53
CA THR A 77 -23.49 15.36 -4.05
C THR A 77 -23.62 14.14 -4.95
N LEU A 78 -22.49 13.68 -5.49
CA LEU A 78 -22.35 12.43 -6.25
C LEU A 78 -22.19 11.24 -5.30
N LEU A 79 -22.93 10.16 -5.53
CA LEU A 79 -22.81 8.91 -4.81
C LEU A 79 -22.03 7.87 -5.64
N ILE A 80 -20.94 7.36 -5.07
CA ILE A 80 -20.14 6.26 -5.63
C ILE A 80 -20.40 5.00 -4.82
N GLN A 81 -20.88 3.95 -5.48
CA GLN A 81 -21.02 2.61 -4.89
C GLN A 81 -20.00 1.69 -5.56
N SER A 82 -19.05 1.16 -4.79
CA SER A 82 -17.95 0.30 -5.28
C SER A 82 -17.41 0.75 -6.63
N GLY A 83 -16.92 1.99 -6.69
CA GLY A 83 -16.32 2.59 -7.90
C GLY A 83 -17.25 2.88 -9.08
N LYS A 84 -18.57 2.85 -8.88
CA LYS A 84 -19.58 3.18 -9.89
C LYS A 84 -20.39 4.42 -9.46
N PRO A 85 -20.60 5.42 -10.34
CA PRO A 85 -21.46 6.56 -10.03
C PRO A 85 -22.93 6.12 -10.14
N VAL A 86 -23.66 6.15 -9.03
CA VAL A 86 -25.03 5.59 -8.96
C VAL A 86 -26.13 6.64 -8.88
N ALA A 87 -25.83 7.82 -8.33
CA ALA A 87 -26.80 8.91 -8.22
C ALA A 87 -26.12 10.26 -7.99
N VAL A 88 -26.85 11.33 -8.28
CA VAL A 88 -26.56 12.69 -7.83
C VAL A 88 -27.80 13.22 -7.14
N PHE A 89 -27.63 13.76 -5.93
CA PHE A 89 -28.72 14.39 -5.18
C PHE A 89 -28.36 15.84 -4.85
N LYS A 90 -29.38 16.70 -4.84
CA LYS A 90 -29.25 18.05 -4.28
C LYS A 90 -29.10 17.95 -2.76
N THR A 91 -28.07 18.61 -2.24
CA THR A 91 -27.74 18.73 -0.83
C THR A 91 -27.62 20.22 -0.49
N HIS A 92 -26.42 20.69 -0.14
CA HIS A 92 -26.13 22.09 0.15
C HIS A 92 -24.63 22.36 -0.01
N ILE A 93 -24.23 23.63 -0.15
CA ILE A 93 -22.84 24.02 -0.42
C ILE A 93 -21.82 23.49 0.59
N ALA A 94 -22.20 23.35 1.87
CA ALA A 94 -21.30 22.82 2.90
C ALA A 94 -21.22 21.27 2.97
N ALA A 95 -22.01 20.56 2.17
CA ALA A 95 -21.98 19.10 2.13
C ALA A 95 -20.79 18.60 1.29
N PRO A 96 -20.31 17.36 1.48
CA PRO A 96 -19.34 16.77 0.56
C PRO A 96 -19.88 16.72 -0.87
N ARG A 97 -19.02 17.02 -1.85
CA ARG A 97 -19.35 16.87 -3.28
C ARG A 97 -19.45 15.41 -3.71
N VAL A 98 -18.74 14.50 -3.03
CA VAL A 98 -18.73 13.07 -3.34
C VAL A 98 -18.83 12.27 -2.05
N LEU A 99 -19.71 11.27 -2.02
CA LEU A 99 -19.78 10.26 -0.97
C LEU A 99 -19.50 8.88 -1.59
N LEU A 100 -18.64 8.11 -0.95
CA LEU A 100 -18.18 6.81 -1.48
C LEU A 100 -18.44 5.70 -0.45
N SER A 101 -18.96 4.58 -0.94
CA SER A 101 -19.06 3.33 -0.18
C SER A 101 -18.56 2.19 -1.05
N ASN A 102 -17.32 1.76 -0.80
CA ASN A 102 -16.63 0.75 -1.60
C ASN A 102 -16.46 -0.55 -0.83
N SER A 103 -16.66 -1.68 -1.52
CA SER A 103 -16.34 -3.03 -1.03
C SER A 103 -17.08 -3.49 0.24
N VAL A 104 -18.13 -2.78 0.65
CA VAL A 104 -18.93 -3.13 1.83
C VAL A 104 -19.77 -4.38 1.52
N LEU A 105 -19.64 -5.40 2.37
CA LEU A 105 -20.42 -6.64 2.34
C LEU A 105 -21.04 -6.90 3.71
N VAL A 106 -22.20 -7.56 3.71
CA VAL A 106 -22.82 -8.04 4.95
C VAL A 106 -21.86 -9.07 5.60
N PRO A 107 -21.63 -9.04 6.93
CA PRO A 107 -20.51 -9.76 7.55
C PRO A 107 -20.39 -11.25 7.21
N LYS A 108 -21.52 -11.98 7.12
CA LYS A 108 -21.52 -13.41 6.77
C LYS A 108 -20.96 -13.70 5.37
N TRP A 109 -21.01 -12.71 4.47
CA TRP A 109 -20.53 -12.77 3.10
C TRP A 109 -19.27 -11.95 2.87
N ALA A 110 -18.67 -11.37 3.91
CA ALA A 110 -17.46 -10.55 3.82
C ALA A 110 -16.21 -11.42 3.68
N ASN A 111 -16.10 -12.15 2.57
CA ASN A 111 -14.98 -13.00 2.21
C ASN A 111 -14.63 -12.88 0.72
N TRP A 112 -13.44 -13.32 0.35
CA TRP A 112 -12.94 -13.21 -1.03
C TRP A 112 -13.72 -14.02 -2.05
N GLU A 113 -14.23 -15.21 -1.68
CA GLU A 113 -15.03 -16.04 -2.57
C GLU A 113 -16.26 -15.28 -3.07
N HIS A 114 -17.06 -14.74 -2.15
CA HIS A 114 -18.24 -13.96 -2.51
C HIS A 114 -17.88 -12.63 -3.18
N PHE A 115 -16.79 -11.98 -2.75
CA PHE A 115 -16.28 -10.79 -3.42
C PHE A 115 -16.00 -11.07 -4.91
N HIS A 116 -15.28 -12.14 -5.24
CA HIS A 116 -14.92 -12.49 -6.62
C HIS A 116 -16.14 -12.91 -7.44
N GLU A 117 -17.11 -13.62 -6.83
CA GLU A 117 -18.39 -13.92 -7.47
C GLU A 117 -19.11 -12.64 -7.93
N LEU A 118 -19.14 -11.60 -7.08
CA LEU A 118 -19.74 -10.31 -7.42
C LEU A 118 -18.91 -9.50 -8.41
N ASP A 119 -17.58 -9.57 -8.33
CA ASP A 119 -16.67 -8.90 -9.26
C ASP A 119 -16.83 -9.45 -10.70
N GLN A 120 -16.91 -10.78 -10.84
CA GLN A 120 -17.18 -11.43 -12.13
C GLN A 120 -18.54 -11.04 -12.74
N LYS A 121 -19.52 -10.69 -11.89
CA LYS A 121 -20.83 -10.16 -12.31
C LYS A 121 -20.81 -8.65 -12.59
N GLY A 122 -19.66 -7.98 -12.44
CA GLY A 122 -19.53 -6.51 -12.59
C GLY A 122 -20.18 -5.71 -11.46
N LEU A 123 -20.42 -6.35 -10.31
CA LEU A 123 -21.12 -5.75 -9.16
C LEU A 123 -20.17 -5.23 -8.09
N MET A 124 -18.88 -5.52 -8.19
CA MET A 124 -17.91 -5.23 -7.14
C MET A 124 -16.67 -4.49 -7.66
N MET A 125 -16.00 -3.82 -6.72
CA MET A 125 -14.68 -3.23 -6.88
C MET A 125 -13.97 -3.30 -5.54
N TYR A 126 -12.67 -3.61 -5.52
CA TYR A 126 -11.86 -3.51 -4.31
C TYR A 126 -11.33 -2.08 -4.19
N GLY A 127 -11.77 -1.35 -3.17
CA GLY A 127 -11.41 0.06 -2.98
C GLY A 127 -10.07 0.26 -2.30
N GLN A 128 -9.50 -0.78 -1.67
CA GLN A 128 -8.41 -0.62 -0.70
C GLN A 128 -8.79 0.51 0.29
N MET A 129 -7.83 1.33 0.72
CA MET A 129 -8.06 2.54 1.51
C MET A 129 -8.12 3.76 0.60
N THR A 130 -7.01 4.11 -0.07
CA THR A 130 -6.89 5.38 -0.82
C THR A 130 -7.02 5.22 -2.33
N ALA A 131 -7.09 3.98 -2.84
CA ALA A 131 -7.29 3.71 -4.26
C ALA A 131 -8.70 4.13 -4.71
N GLY A 132 -9.74 3.59 -4.07
CA GLY A 132 -11.13 3.89 -4.40
C GLY A 132 -11.66 5.19 -3.79
N SER A 133 -10.86 5.90 -3.00
CA SER A 133 -11.21 7.19 -2.38
C SER A 133 -10.41 8.38 -2.93
N TRP A 134 -9.59 8.14 -3.96
CA TRP A 134 -8.89 9.17 -4.73
C TRP A 134 -8.01 10.09 -3.87
N ILE A 135 -7.10 9.50 -3.09
CA ILE A 135 -6.13 10.26 -2.29
C ILE A 135 -4.77 9.55 -2.21
N TYR A 136 -4.49 8.68 -3.18
CA TYR A 136 -3.22 7.99 -3.25
C TYR A 136 -2.16 8.90 -3.89
N ILE A 137 -0.99 8.95 -3.27
CA ILE A 137 0.11 9.85 -3.64
C ILE A 137 1.41 9.08 -3.91
N GLY A 138 1.26 7.84 -4.39
CA GLY A 138 2.37 6.92 -4.58
C GLY A 138 2.90 6.37 -3.25
N THR A 139 4.10 5.80 -3.34
CA THR A 139 4.81 5.17 -2.22
C THR A 139 4.96 6.09 -0.99
N GLN A 140 4.99 7.41 -1.20
CA GLN A 140 5.17 8.39 -0.14
C GLN A 140 4.05 8.35 0.90
N GLY A 141 2.83 7.94 0.53
CA GLY A 141 1.68 7.92 1.43
C GLY A 141 1.85 7.03 2.66
N ILE A 142 2.68 5.98 2.59
CA ILE A 142 2.98 5.11 3.74
C ILE A 142 4.38 5.32 4.31
N LEU A 143 5.25 6.05 3.62
CA LEU A 143 6.67 6.17 3.97
C LEU A 143 6.87 6.61 5.42
N GLN A 144 6.15 7.65 5.88
CA GLN A 144 6.30 8.11 7.26
C GLN A 144 5.83 7.06 8.28
N GLY A 145 4.72 6.36 8.02
CA GLY A 145 4.25 5.29 8.90
C GLY A 145 5.26 4.14 9.02
N THR A 146 5.89 3.78 7.89
CA THR A 146 6.95 2.77 7.86
C THR A 146 8.22 3.24 8.53
N TYR A 147 8.63 4.49 8.29
CA TYR A 147 9.75 5.12 8.98
C TYR A 147 9.54 5.11 10.49
N GLU A 148 8.38 5.54 10.99
CA GLU A 148 8.08 5.59 12.42
C GLU A 148 8.01 4.19 13.05
N THR A 149 7.53 3.20 12.31
CA THR A 149 7.54 1.81 12.77
C THR A 149 8.98 1.34 13.00
N PHE A 150 9.87 1.53 12.03
CA PHE A 150 11.27 1.15 12.16
C PHE A 150 12.03 2.02 13.17
N ALA A 151 11.69 3.30 13.29
CA ALA A 151 12.27 4.18 14.29
C ALA A 151 11.90 3.73 15.71
N GLU A 152 10.68 3.26 15.90
CA GLU A 152 10.23 2.70 17.18
C GLU A 152 10.87 1.34 17.47
N VAL A 153 11.00 0.46 16.46
CA VAL A 153 11.79 -0.78 16.57
C VAL A 153 13.22 -0.45 17.02
N ALA A 154 13.84 0.57 16.41
CA ALA A 154 15.17 1.03 16.76
C ALA A 154 15.26 1.51 18.22
N ARG A 155 14.28 2.30 18.68
CA ARG A 155 14.22 2.79 20.08
C ARG A 155 14.05 1.65 21.08
N GLN A 156 13.21 0.66 20.78
CA GLN A 156 12.93 -0.44 21.70
C GLN A 156 14.04 -1.48 21.74
N HIS A 157 14.72 -1.74 20.62
CA HIS A 157 15.60 -2.91 20.49
C HIS A 157 17.06 -2.58 20.12
N PHE A 158 17.35 -1.39 19.59
CA PHE A 158 18.65 -1.06 18.99
C PHE A 158 19.17 0.33 19.39
N SER A 159 18.88 0.79 20.62
CA SER A 159 19.39 2.05 21.17
C SER A 159 19.05 3.30 20.34
N GLY A 160 17.93 3.28 19.62
CA GLY A 160 17.42 4.43 18.86
C GLY A 160 17.95 4.58 17.43
N SER A 161 18.73 3.62 16.90
CA SER A 161 19.15 3.62 15.49
C SER A 161 19.21 2.20 14.92
N LEU A 162 18.93 2.05 13.62
CA LEU A 162 19.13 0.77 12.91
C LEU A 162 20.54 0.61 12.35
N ARG A 163 21.47 1.51 12.67
CA ARG A 163 22.86 1.37 12.24
C ARG A 163 23.43 0.02 12.67
N ASN A 164 24.17 -0.62 11.77
CA ASN A 164 24.75 -1.95 11.96
C ASN A 164 23.71 -3.08 12.15
N THR A 165 22.44 -2.87 11.75
CA THR A 165 21.41 -3.93 11.71
C THR A 165 21.04 -4.29 10.26
N ILE A 166 20.57 -5.52 10.07
CA ILE A 166 19.98 -6.01 8.81
C ILE A 166 18.50 -6.32 9.03
N THR A 167 17.66 -5.68 8.22
CA THR A 167 16.23 -5.96 8.08
C THR A 167 16.00 -6.84 6.86
N LEU A 168 15.26 -7.94 7.04
CA LEU A 168 14.73 -8.76 5.96
C LEU A 168 13.23 -8.51 5.82
N THR A 169 12.78 -8.27 4.60
CA THR A 169 11.36 -8.14 4.28
C THR A 169 11.07 -8.63 2.86
N ALA A 170 9.81 -8.58 2.45
CA ALA A 170 9.38 -8.83 1.09
C ALA A 170 8.23 -7.92 0.64
N GLY A 171 8.04 -7.89 -0.69
CA GLY A 171 7.03 -7.10 -1.39
C GLY A 171 7.49 -5.67 -1.66
N LEU A 172 7.77 -5.36 -2.92
CA LEU A 172 8.14 -4.03 -3.39
C LEU A 172 7.07 -3.47 -4.34
N GLY A 173 5.79 -3.63 -3.97
CA GLY A 173 4.66 -2.98 -4.66
C GLY A 173 4.49 -1.50 -4.26
N GLY A 174 3.35 -0.88 -4.60
CA GLY A 174 3.08 0.54 -4.34
C GLY A 174 3.37 0.99 -2.90
N MET A 175 2.90 0.21 -1.92
CA MET A 175 3.13 0.48 -0.50
C MET A 175 4.40 -0.20 0.02
N GLY A 176 4.62 -1.46 -0.38
CA GLY A 176 5.80 -2.27 -0.05
C GLY A 176 7.13 -1.63 -0.41
N GLY A 177 7.14 -0.83 -1.48
CA GLY A 177 8.30 -0.09 -1.93
C GLY A 177 8.78 0.99 -0.96
N ALA A 178 8.02 1.35 0.07
CA ALA A 178 8.45 2.32 1.07
C ALA A 178 9.43 1.71 2.11
N GLN A 179 9.43 0.39 2.25
CA GLN A 179 10.20 -0.31 3.28
C GLN A 179 11.71 -0.06 3.17
N PRO A 180 12.35 -0.15 2.00
CA PRO A 180 13.80 -0.02 1.93
C PRO A 180 14.25 1.39 2.30
N LEU A 181 13.58 2.43 1.78
CA LEU A 181 13.85 3.81 2.17
C LEU A 181 13.58 4.09 3.66
N ALA A 182 12.51 3.53 4.23
CA ALA A 182 12.22 3.70 5.65
C ALA A 182 13.30 3.10 6.56
N VAL A 183 13.85 1.94 6.20
CA VAL A 183 14.96 1.31 6.92
C VAL A 183 16.25 2.13 6.76
N THR A 184 16.58 2.59 5.55
CA THR A 184 17.80 3.38 5.32
C THR A 184 17.74 4.77 5.96
N MET A 185 16.56 5.41 6.01
CA MET A 185 16.33 6.64 6.79
C MET A 185 16.57 6.45 8.30
N ASN A 186 16.42 5.22 8.81
CA ASN A 186 16.76 4.86 10.19
C ASN A 186 18.23 4.39 10.36
N GLY A 187 19.02 4.42 9.28
CA GLY A 187 20.44 4.07 9.26
C GLY A 187 20.73 2.58 9.04
N GLY A 188 19.70 1.76 8.77
CA GLY A 188 19.85 0.32 8.65
C GLY A 188 20.13 -0.19 7.24
N VAL A 189 20.39 -1.50 7.16
CA VAL A 189 20.48 -2.24 5.90
C VAL A 189 19.17 -2.99 5.68
N CYS A 190 18.62 -2.95 4.46
CA CYS A 190 17.40 -3.64 4.08
C CYS A 190 17.67 -4.62 2.93
N ILE A 191 17.31 -5.88 3.11
CA ILE A 191 17.11 -6.83 2.02
C ILE A 191 15.60 -6.99 1.83
N ALA A 192 15.07 -6.52 0.70
CA ALA A 192 13.67 -6.63 0.35
C ALA A 192 13.49 -7.58 -0.83
N VAL A 193 12.88 -8.73 -0.58
CA VAL A 193 12.64 -9.76 -1.59
C VAL A 193 11.42 -9.40 -2.43
N GLU A 194 11.55 -9.44 -3.75
CA GLU A 194 10.46 -9.20 -4.69
C GLU A 194 10.64 -10.11 -5.91
N ILE A 195 9.56 -10.76 -6.33
CA ILE A 195 9.63 -11.73 -7.43
C ILE A 195 9.54 -11.05 -8.81
N ASP A 196 8.90 -9.88 -8.88
CA ASP A 196 8.81 -9.10 -10.12
C ASP A 196 9.95 -8.06 -10.24
N PRO A 197 10.93 -8.27 -11.12
CA PRO A 197 12.05 -7.35 -11.28
C PRO A 197 11.61 -5.94 -11.71
N ASN A 198 10.49 -5.81 -12.43
CA ASN A 198 9.97 -4.50 -12.83
C ASN A 198 9.54 -3.68 -11.63
N ARG A 199 9.02 -4.35 -10.58
CA ARG A 199 8.65 -3.68 -9.33
C ARG A 199 9.88 -3.14 -8.63
N ILE A 200 10.97 -3.89 -8.57
CA ILE A 200 12.24 -3.41 -7.99
C ILE A 200 12.78 -2.24 -8.80
N GLN A 201 12.81 -2.36 -10.13
CA GLN A 201 13.29 -1.31 -11.02
C GLN A 201 12.52 0.00 -10.81
N LYS A 202 11.19 -0.05 -10.70
CA LYS A 202 10.36 1.14 -10.39
C LYS A 202 10.77 1.80 -9.06
N ARG A 203 11.23 1.04 -8.06
CA ARG A 203 11.68 1.58 -6.76
C ARG A 203 13.07 2.19 -6.86
N ILE A 204 13.93 1.66 -7.72
CA ILE A 204 15.21 2.30 -8.05
C ILE A 204 14.97 3.62 -8.78
N ASP A 205 14.13 3.62 -9.81
CA ASP A 205 13.83 4.81 -10.62
C ASP A 205 13.23 5.95 -9.78
N THR A 206 12.42 5.58 -8.78
CA THR A 206 11.80 6.52 -7.82
C THR A 206 12.64 6.77 -6.56
N ARG A 207 13.86 6.22 -6.48
CA ARG A 207 14.82 6.37 -5.36
C ARG A 207 14.32 5.88 -4.00
N TYR A 208 13.48 4.86 -4.01
CA TYR A 208 13.02 4.13 -2.83
C TYR A 208 13.86 2.87 -2.53
N CYS A 209 14.73 2.45 -3.45
CA CYS A 209 15.66 1.33 -3.29
C CYS A 209 17.00 1.67 -3.99
N ASP A 210 18.14 1.25 -3.42
CA ASP A 210 19.48 1.62 -3.92
C ASP A 210 20.02 0.64 -4.97
N LYS A 211 19.88 -0.66 -4.70
CA LYS A 211 20.44 -1.73 -5.55
C LYS A 211 19.41 -2.82 -5.85
N MET A 212 19.65 -3.55 -6.94
CA MET A 212 18.93 -4.77 -7.31
C MET A 212 19.92 -5.87 -7.66
N THR A 213 19.60 -7.11 -7.31
CA THR A 213 20.31 -8.31 -7.75
C THR A 213 19.39 -9.52 -7.78
N GLU A 214 19.71 -10.51 -8.62
CA GLU A 214 19.11 -11.85 -8.61
C GLU A 214 19.92 -12.86 -7.78
N SER A 215 21.13 -12.47 -7.33
CA SER A 215 22.04 -13.34 -6.61
C SER A 215 21.88 -13.15 -5.10
N LEU A 216 21.45 -14.22 -4.42
CA LEU A 216 21.39 -14.26 -2.96
C LEU A 216 22.77 -14.02 -2.32
N GLU A 217 23.84 -14.57 -2.92
CA GLU A 217 25.22 -14.38 -2.42
C GLU A 217 25.66 -12.92 -2.49
N GLU A 218 25.32 -12.25 -3.58
CA GLU A 218 25.65 -10.85 -3.78
C GLU A 218 24.88 -9.97 -2.79
N ALA A 219 23.58 -10.22 -2.60
CA ALA A 219 22.76 -9.53 -1.61
C ALA A 219 23.31 -9.70 -0.18
N ILE A 220 23.69 -10.93 0.20
CA ILE A 220 24.31 -11.24 1.49
C ILE A 220 25.63 -10.48 1.66
N THR A 221 26.47 -10.46 0.62
CA THR A 221 27.77 -9.79 0.63
C THR A 221 27.60 -8.28 0.83
N TRP A 222 26.77 -7.64 0.01
CA TRP A 222 26.51 -6.21 0.12
C TRP A 222 25.89 -5.84 1.48
N ALA A 223 24.94 -6.62 1.96
CA ALA A 223 24.29 -6.36 3.24
C ALA A 223 25.28 -6.48 4.41
N THR A 224 26.13 -7.51 4.38
CA THR A 224 27.15 -7.74 5.40
C THR A 224 28.19 -6.63 5.41
N ASP A 225 28.67 -6.21 4.24
CA ASP A 225 29.65 -5.14 4.11
C ASP A 225 29.10 -3.80 4.61
N ALA A 226 27.89 -3.43 4.19
CA ALA A 226 27.23 -2.21 4.62
C ALA A 226 26.98 -2.22 6.13
N ARG A 227 26.50 -3.34 6.68
CA ARG A 227 26.32 -3.53 8.12
C ARG A 227 27.64 -3.34 8.88
N ASN A 228 28.73 -3.95 8.41
CA ASN A 228 30.03 -3.88 9.08
C ASN A 228 30.64 -2.48 9.03
N LYS A 229 30.39 -1.71 7.97
CA LYS A 229 30.78 -0.30 7.84
C LYS A 229 29.84 0.66 8.58
N GLY A 230 28.65 0.19 8.97
CA GLY A 230 27.60 1.01 9.57
C GLY A 230 27.03 2.03 8.58
N GLU A 231 26.92 1.62 7.31
CA GLU A 231 26.32 2.38 6.21
C GLU A 231 24.88 1.90 5.98
N ALA A 232 23.99 2.83 5.66
CA ALA A 232 22.63 2.49 5.25
C ALA A 232 22.63 2.02 3.79
N LEU A 233 21.95 0.90 3.52
CA LEU A 233 21.85 0.34 2.17
C LEU A 233 20.56 -0.45 2.00
N SER A 234 19.85 -0.21 0.90
CA SER A 234 18.69 -1.00 0.49
C SER A 234 18.97 -1.86 -0.74
N ILE A 235 18.59 -3.13 -0.66
CA ILE A 235 18.85 -4.14 -1.69
C ILE A 235 17.52 -4.80 -2.04
N GLY A 236 17.06 -4.61 -3.27
CA GLY A 236 16.00 -5.41 -3.86
C GLY A 236 16.58 -6.74 -4.35
N LEU A 237 16.13 -7.85 -3.78
CA LEU A 237 16.55 -9.20 -4.18
C LEU A 237 15.45 -9.85 -5.00
N ILE A 238 15.74 -10.17 -6.26
CA ILE A 238 14.81 -10.87 -7.15
C ILE A 238 14.65 -12.30 -6.64
N GLY A 239 13.45 -12.68 -6.24
CA GLY A 239 13.15 -14.04 -5.79
C GLY A 239 11.80 -14.20 -5.11
N ASN A 240 11.41 -15.43 -4.82
CA ASN A 240 10.22 -15.72 -4.02
C ASN A 240 10.56 -15.62 -2.53
N ALA A 241 9.83 -14.80 -1.78
CA ALA A 241 10.05 -14.61 -0.35
C ALA A 241 10.00 -15.93 0.44
N ALA A 242 9.06 -16.81 0.11
CA ALA A 242 8.92 -18.11 0.77
C ALA A 242 10.07 -19.08 0.47
N GLU A 243 10.90 -18.86 -0.56
CA GLU A 243 12.12 -19.64 -0.80
C GLU A 243 13.33 -18.95 -0.16
N VAL A 244 13.52 -17.66 -0.47
CA VAL A 244 14.67 -16.88 -0.02
C VAL A 244 14.79 -16.84 1.51
N HIS A 245 13.66 -16.71 2.23
CA HIS A 245 13.70 -16.68 3.70
C HIS A 245 14.19 -18.01 4.28
N TYR A 246 13.81 -19.15 3.68
CA TYR A 246 14.33 -20.45 4.10
C TYR A 246 15.80 -20.63 3.74
N ASP A 247 16.23 -20.19 2.56
CA ASP A 247 17.63 -20.28 2.15
C ASP A 247 18.53 -19.50 3.11
N LEU A 248 18.11 -18.29 3.51
CA LEU A 248 18.81 -17.48 4.52
C LEU A 248 18.88 -18.18 5.88
N LEU A 249 17.80 -18.86 6.30
CA LEU A 249 17.79 -19.66 7.53
C LEU A 249 18.77 -20.84 7.47
N GLN A 250 18.79 -21.57 6.35
CA GLN A 250 19.70 -22.72 6.14
C GLN A 250 21.16 -22.30 6.16
N ARG A 251 21.45 -21.11 5.63
CA ARG A 251 22.79 -20.49 5.65
C ARG A 251 23.17 -19.90 7.01
N ASN A 252 22.26 -19.93 7.99
CA ASN A 252 22.42 -19.26 9.29
C ASN A 252 22.79 -17.77 9.14
N PHE A 253 22.25 -17.10 8.13
CA PHE A 253 22.49 -15.68 7.94
C PHE A 253 21.83 -14.89 9.07
N LYS A 254 22.61 -14.02 9.73
CA LYS A 254 22.11 -13.24 10.86
C LYS A 254 21.31 -12.04 10.36
N VAL A 255 20.01 -12.06 10.65
CA VAL A 255 19.05 -10.98 10.43
C VAL A 255 18.58 -10.46 11.80
N ASP A 256 18.49 -9.14 11.94
CA ASP A 256 18.13 -8.50 13.21
C ASP A 256 16.64 -8.16 13.28
N ILE A 257 16.00 -7.87 12.14
CA ILE A 257 14.57 -7.53 12.03
C ILE A 257 13.94 -8.28 10.86
N VAL A 258 12.75 -8.85 11.07
CA VAL A 258 11.98 -9.53 10.02
C VAL A 258 10.56 -9.01 9.96
N THR A 259 10.10 -8.66 8.76
CA THR A 259 8.71 -8.28 8.51
C THR A 259 8.29 -8.68 7.10
N ASP A 260 7.06 -8.39 6.69
CA ASP A 260 6.58 -8.70 5.34
C ASP A 260 5.51 -7.69 4.89
N GLN A 261 5.57 -7.31 3.60
CA GLN A 261 4.57 -6.48 2.95
C GLN A 261 4.20 -6.97 1.54
N THR A 262 4.34 -8.28 1.29
CA THR A 262 3.65 -8.90 0.14
C THR A 262 2.14 -8.64 0.22
N SER A 263 1.40 -8.79 -0.89
CA SER A 263 -0.06 -8.60 -0.89
C SER A 263 -0.80 -9.86 -0.41
N ALA A 264 -0.38 -10.40 0.74
CA ALA A 264 -0.93 -11.60 1.36
C ALA A 264 -2.45 -11.51 1.68
N HIS A 265 -2.99 -10.29 1.75
CA HIS A 265 -4.40 -10.04 2.01
C HIS A 265 -5.31 -10.56 0.89
N ASP A 266 -4.77 -10.78 -0.31
CA ASP A 266 -5.47 -11.31 -1.47
C ASP A 266 -4.68 -12.52 -2.03
N PRO A 267 -4.97 -13.74 -1.54
CA PRO A 267 -4.26 -14.95 -1.97
C PRO A 267 -4.37 -15.26 -3.47
N LEU A 268 -5.38 -14.72 -4.18
CA LEU A 268 -5.57 -14.96 -5.60
C LEU A 268 -4.70 -14.05 -6.46
N ASN A 269 -4.55 -12.77 -6.07
CA ASN A 269 -3.88 -11.78 -6.92
C ASN A 269 -2.55 -11.24 -6.36
N GLY A 270 -2.28 -11.48 -5.07
CA GLY A 270 -1.26 -10.73 -4.34
C GLY A 270 0.00 -11.50 -3.93
N TYR A 271 0.00 -12.84 -4.01
CA TYR A 271 1.13 -13.68 -3.60
C TYR A 271 1.43 -14.76 -4.63
N ILE A 272 2.67 -14.77 -5.15
CA ILE A 272 3.09 -15.77 -6.14
C ILE A 272 3.49 -17.07 -5.42
N PRO A 273 2.89 -18.23 -5.78
CA PRO A 273 3.27 -19.50 -5.17
C PRO A 273 4.74 -19.88 -5.44
N VAL A 274 5.35 -20.59 -4.49
CA VAL A 274 6.69 -21.17 -4.61
C VAL A 274 6.77 -22.10 -5.82
N GLY A 275 7.88 -22.03 -6.57
CA GLY A 275 8.12 -22.87 -7.74
C GLY A 275 7.42 -22.44 -9.03
N TYR A 276 6.81 -21.25 -9.07
CA TYR A 276 6.20 -20.68 -10.27
C TYR A 276 6.91 -19.41 -10.72
N THR A 277 7.15 -19.27 -12.02
CA THR A 277 7.46 -17.95 -12.61
C THR A 277 6.23 -17.05 -12.61
N LEU A 278 6.41 -15.76 -12.92
CA LEU A 278 5.29 -14.83 -13.08
C LEU A 278 4.33 -15.27 -14.20
N GLU A 279 4.85 -15.75 -15.33
CA GLU A 279 4.01 -16.21 -16.44
C GLU A 279 3.24 -17.49 -16.09
N GLU A 280 3.90 -18.44 -15.42
CA GLU A 280 3.26 -19.68 -14.98
C GLU A 280 2.19 -19.41 -13.92
N ALA A 281 2.47 -18.52 -12.97
CA ALA A 281 1.52 -18.09 -11.96
C ALA A 281 0.31 -17.39 -12.59
N GLU A 282 0.52 -16.52 -13.58
CA GLU A 282 -0.55 -15.86 -14.33
C GLU A 282 -1.44 -16.87 -15.06
N LYS A 283 -0.83 -17.89 -15.68
CA LYS A 283 -1.56 -18.98 -16.34
C LYS A 283 -2.39 -19.77 -15.34
N LEU A 284 -1.78 -20.21 -14.23
CA LEU A 284 -2.46 -20.96 -13.17
C LEU A 284 -3.64 -20.17 -12.59
N ARG A 285 -3.45 -18.87 -12.34
CA ARG A 285 -4.51 -17.99 -11.80
C ARG A 285 -5.75 -17.96 -12.69
N LYS A 286 -5.56 -17.96 -14.01
CA LYS A 286 -6.65 -17.93 -15.00
C LYS A 286 -7.32 -19.29 -15.17
N GLU A 287 -6.52 -20.35 -15.28
CA GLU A 287 -7.02 -21.69 -15.59
C GLU A 287 -7.61 -22.39 -14.37
N ASN A 288 -7.02 -22.21 -13.18
CA ASN A 288 -7.45 -22.85 -11.94
C ASN A 288 -7.22 -21.94 -10.72
N PRO A 289 -8.09 -20.94 -10.50
CA PRO A 289 -7.95 -19.97 -9.41
C PRO A 289 -8.00 -20.62 -8.02
N GLN A 290 -8.73 -21.73 -7.85
CA GLN A 290 -8.81 -22.43 -6.58
C GLN A 290 -7.50 -23.13 -6.22
N GLU A 291 -6.86 -23.79 -7.19
CA GLU A 291 -5.53 -24.34 -6.99
C GLU A 291 -4.49 -23.24 -6.76
N TYR A 292 -4.60 -22.10 -7.46
CA TYR A 292 -3.74 -20.94 -7.22
C TYR A 292 -3.80 -20.48 -5.76
N ILE A 293 -5.01 -20.26 -5.23
CA ILE A 293 -5.23 -19.82 -3.84
C ILE A 293 -4.64 -20.82 -2.85
N LYS A 294 -4.83 -22.12 -3.10
CA LYS A 294 -4.28 -23.17 -2.25
C LYS A 294 -2.75 -23.13 -2.24
N GLN A 295 -2.11 -23.01 -3.41
CA GLN A 295 -0.66 -22.98 -3.55
C GLN A 295 -0.04 -21.69 -2.98
N SER A 296 -0.69 -20.54 -3.18
CA SER A 296 -0.24 -19.27 -2.62
C SER A 296 -0.37 -19.25 -1.10
N SER A 297 -1.47 -19.78 -0.56
CA SER A 297 -1.68 -19.90 0.90
C SER A 297 -0.70 -20.86 1.56
N PHE A 298 -0.41 -21.99 0.91
CA PHE A 298 0.65 -22.90 1.37
C PHE A 298 2.02 -22.21 1.37
N SER A 299 2.32 -21.41 0.35
CA SER A 299 3.56 -20.63 0.26
C SER A 299 3.67 -19.56 1.34
N MET A 300 2.56 -18.85 1.64
CA MET A 300 2.49 -17.92 2.76
C MET A 300 2.68 -18.62 4.12
N THR A 301 2.14 -19.83 4.28
CA THR A 301 2.33 -20.62 5.51
C THR A 301 3.80 -20.95 5.73
N LYS A 302 4.49 -21.39 4.68
CA LYS A 302 5.96 -21.59 4.67
C LYS A 302 6.71 -20.30 5.00
N HIS A 303 6.33 -19.19 4.40
CA HIS A 303 6.94 -17.89 4.67
C HIS A 303 6.81 -17.50 6.14
N VAL A 304 5.62 -17.62 6.74
CA VAL A 304 5.40 -17.35 8.17
C VAL A 304 6.21 -18.29 9.06
N ALA A 305 6.29 -19.58 8.73
CA ALA A 305 7.13 -20.51 9.46
C ALA A 305 8.61 -20.07 9.45
N ALA A 306 9.13 -19.56 8.34
CA ALA A 306 10.47 -18.98 8.29
C ALA A 306 10.60 -17.72 9.18
N MET A 307 9.61 -16.83 9.19
CA MET A 307 9.59 -15.65 10.06
C MET A 307 9.60 -16.03 11.56
N LEU A 308 8.88 -17.10 11.93
CA LEU A 308 8.87 -17.66 13.28
C LEU A 308 10.24 -18.23 13.66
N GLU A 309 10.92 -18.92 12.74
CA GLU A 309 12.27 -19.42 13.00
C GLU A 309 13.30 -18.28 13.16
N PHE A 310 13.19 -17.19 12.39
CA PHE A 310 14.00 -16.00 12.64
C PHE A 310 13.72 -15.38 14.01
N GLN A 311 12.45 -15.33 14.42
CA GLN A 311 12.06 -14.86 15.76
C GLN A 311 12.70 -15.71 16.85
N ARG A 312 12.66 -17.05 16.72
CA ARG A 312 13.30 -17.99 17.66
C ARG A 312 14.82 -17.82 17.72
N LYS A 313 15.44 -17.42 16.62
CA LYS A 313 16.87 -17.07 16.55
C LYS A 313 17.18 -15.65 17.07
N GLY A 314 16.18 -14.91 17.53
CA GLY A 314 16.33 -13.63 18.22
C GLY A 314 16.10 -12.39 17.36
N ALA A 315 15.64 -12.53 16.12
CA ALA A 315 15.24 -11.39 15.30
C ALA A 315 13.97 -10.74 15.85
N VAL A 316 13.89 -9.40 15.76
CA VAL A 316 12.64 -8.68 16.04
C VAL A 316 11.69 -8.91 14.87
N THR A 317 10.70 -9.78 15.07
CA THR A 317 9.74 -10.15 14.03
C THR A 317 8.38 -9.48 14.28
N PHE A 318 7.77 -8.91 13.23
CA PHE A 318 6.43 -8.34 13.31
C PHE A 318 5.70 -8.36 11.96
N ASP A 319 4.37 -8.39 12.02
CA ASP A 319 3.47 -8.29 10.87
C ASP A 319 3.18 -6.84 10.52
N TYR A 320 3.29 -6.52 9.22
CA TYR A 320 3.10 -5.17 8.70
C TYR A 320 1.74 -4.96 8.01
N GLY A 321 0.69 -5.60 8.54
CA GLY A 321 -0.69 -5.27 8.21
C GLY A 321 -1.19 -5.82 6.87
N ASN A 322 -0.59 -6.88 6.36
CA ASN A 322 -1.03 -7.56 5.13
C ASN A 322 -1.80 -8.88 5.39
N ASN A 323 -2.08 -9.21 6.65
CA ASN A 323 -2.85 -10.38 7.07
C ASN A 323 -2.17 -11.74 6.82
N ILE A 324 -0.86 -11.78 6.55
CA ILE A 324 -0.14 -13.03 6.25
C ILE A 324 -0.24 -14.06 7.39
N ARG A 325 -0.25 -13.61 8.65
CA ARG A 325 -0.42 -14.47 9.82
C ARG A 325 -1.76 -15.20 9.84
N GLN A 326 -2.85 -14.52 9.45
CA GLN A 326 -4.17 -15.15 9.41
C GLN A 326 -4.21 -16.22 8.31
N VAL A 327 -3.64 -15.93 7.13
CA VAL A 327 -3.55 -16.91 6.04
C VAL A 327 -2.80 -18.16 6.50
N ALA A 328 -1.64 -17.98 7.15
CA ALA A 328 -0.86 -19.10 7.68
C ALA A 328 -1.63 -19.89 8.76
N LYS A 329 -2.34 -19.19 9.66
CA LYS A 329 -3.16 -19.82 10.70
C LYS A 329 -4.27 -20.67 10.11
N ASP A 330 -4.98 -20.16 9.12
CA ASP A 330 -6.07 -20.85 8.43
C ASP A 330 -5.57 -22.10 7.69
N HIS A 331 -4.28 -22.15 7.37
CA HIS A 331 -3.62 -23.25 6.65
C HIS A 331 -2.71 -24.12 7.55
N GLY A 332 -2.89 -24.05 8.86
CA GLY A 332 -2.33 -25.02 9.82
C GLY A 332 -1.08 -24.58 10.57
N GLU A 333 -0.60 -23.34 10.39
CA GLU A 333 0.48 -22.80 11.25
C GLU A 333 -0.11 -22.34 12.59
N GLU A 334 -0.03 -23.20 13.60
CA GLU A 334 -0.64 -22.94 14.90
C GLU A 334 -0.08 -21.71 15.61
N HIS A 335 1.20 -21.42 15.38
CA HIS A 335 1.99 -20.36 16.01
C HIS A 335 2.04 -19.06 15.19
N ALA A 336 1.22 -18.94 14.14
CA ALA A 336 1.29 -17.80 13.22
C ALA A 336 1.14 -16.43 13.90
N PHE A 337 0.55 -16.35 15.10
CA PHE A 337 0.36 -15.12 15.87
C PHE A 337 1.38 -14.90 16.98
N ASP A 338 2.45 -15.72 17.07
CA ASP A 338 3.51 -15.57 18.09
C ASP A 338 4.36 -14.30 17.90
N PHE A 339 4.31 -13.68 16.71
CA PHE A 339 4.80 -12.32 16.50
C PHE A 339 3.66 -11.29 16.37
N PRO A 340 3.82 -10.08 16.94
CA PRO A 340 2.77 -9.08 17.00
C PRO A 340 2.55 -8.38 15.65
N GLY A 341 1.43 -7.67 15.53
CA GLY A 341 1.27 -6.66 14.48
C GLY A 341 2.02 -5.38 14.85
N PHE A 342 2.45 -4.62 13.84
CA PHE A 342 3.19 -3.38 14.07
C PHE A 342 2.40 -2.33 14.87
N VAL A 343 1.07 -2.27 14.72
CA VAL A 343 0.23 -1.32 15.46
C VAL A 343 0.30 -1.54 16.97
N PRO A 344 -0.08 -2.72 17.52
CA PRO A 344 0.03 -2.95 18.95
C PRO A 344 1.45 -2.83 19.49
N ALA A 345 2.46 -3.20 18.69
CA ALA A 345 3.85 -3.22 19.12
C ALA A 345 4.50 -1.83 19.14
N PHE A 346 4.23 -1.00 18.13
CA PHE A 346 5.04 0.20 17.86
C PHE A 346 4.21 1.47 17.67
N ILE A 347 3.07 1.41 16.98
CA ILE A 347 2.36 2.64 16.54
C ILE A 347 1.22 3.06 17.48
N ARG A 348 0.62 2.15 18.26
CA ARG A 348 -0.52 2.46 19.14
C ARG A 348 -0.28 3.65 20.08
N PRO A 349 0.90 3.85 20.68
CA PRO A 349 1.16 5.04 21.51
C PRO A 349 1.02 6.35 20.73
N LEU A 350 1.37 6.40 19.44
CA LEU A 350 1.19 7.59 18.59
C LEU A 350 -0.30 7.90 18.40
N PHE A 351 -1.12 6.87 18.13
CA PHE A 351 -2.58 7.03 18.05
C PHE A 351 -3.21 7.48 19.38
N ALA A 352 -2.65 7.05 20.52
CA ALA A 352 -3.19 7.39 21.84
C ALA A 352 -2.95 8.86 22.21
N LYS A 353 -1.84 9.47 21.79
CA LYS A 353 -1.54 10.89 22.02
C LYS A 353 -2.58 11.84 21.41
N GLU A 354 -3.33 11.38 20.41
CA GLU A 354 -4.40 12.14 19.76
C GLU A 354 -5.67 12.26 20.62
N ARG A 355 -5.89 11.35 21.57
CA ARG A 355 -7.11 11.34 22.40
C ARG A 355 -7.08 12.32 23.57
N ASP A 356 -5.90 12.81 23.97
CA ASP A 356 -5.73 13.61 25.20
C ASP A 356 -5.85 15.14 25.00
N HIS A 357 -6.22 15.59 23.79
CA HIS A 357 -6.26 17.02 23.46
C HIS A 357 -7.70 17.58 23.44
N SER A 358 -8.21 17.91 24.63
CA SER A 358 -9.28 18.91 24.83
C SER A 358 -8.77 20.36 24.76
N ALA A 359 -7.63 20.61 24.11
CA ALA A 359 -7.09 21.94 23.85
C ALA A 359 -6.59 21.97 22.40
N GLY A 360 -6.94 23.04 21.67
CA GLY A 360 -6.72 23.16 20.24
C GLY A 360 -5.28 22.94 19.80
N LEU A 361 -5.15 22.51 18.54
CA LEU A 361 -3.92 22.27 17.77
C LEU A 361 -3.12 21.03 18.19
N HIS A 362 -3.37 19.88 17.53
CA HIS A 362 -2.40 19.15 16.68
C HIS A 362 -2.97 17.77 16.28
N CYS A 363 -3.40 17.66 15.02
CA CYS A 363 -3.56 16.38 14.31
C CYS A 363 -2.15 15.76 14.15
N PRO A 364 -1.95 14.44 14.30
CA PRO A 364 -0.61 13.82 14.25
C PRO A 364 0.12 14.18 12.96
N GLU A 365 1.44 14.28 13.00
CA GLU A 365 2.28 14.52 11.81
C GLU A 365 2.04 13.50 10.69
N ILE A 366 1.63 12.26 11.02
CA ILE A 366 1.32 11.17 10.08
C ILE A 366 0.01 11.39 9.29
N LEU A 367 -1.00 12.06 9.88
CA LEU A 367 -2.23 12.44 9.15
C LEU A 367 -2.09 13.85 8.55
N ARG A 368 -1.25 14.71 9.14
CA ARG A 368 -0.87 16.00 8.55
C ARG A 368 -0.08 15.83 7.26
N THR A 369 0.73 14.79 7.07
CA THR A 369 1.45 14.56 5.80
C THR A 369 0.50 14.47 4.61
N PHE A 370 -0.59 13.72 4.72
CA PHE A 370 -1.64 13.67 3.69
C PHE A 370 -2.26 15.04 3.37
N THR A 371 -2.27 15.96 4.35
CA THR A 371 -2.86 17.30 4.20
C THR A 371 -1.84 18.36 3.74
N VAL A 372 -0.59 18.28 4.21
CA VAL A 372 0.50 19.22 3.94
C VAL A 372 1.20 18.93 2.60
N GLN A 373 1.15 17.70 2.08
CA GLN A 373 1.64 17.39 0.72
C GLN A 373 0.76 18.01 -0.38
N ILE A 374 -0.51 18.28 -0.09
CA ILE A 374 -1.36 19.10 -0.94
C ILE A 374 -0.89 20.58 -0.92
N ASP A 375 -0.39 21.06 0.22
CA ASP A 375 0.23 22.40 0.32
C ASP A 375 1.63 22.45 -0.33
N SER A 376 2.40 21.35 -0.41
CA SER A 376 3.65 21.36 -1.19
C SER A 376 3.41 21.45 -2.69
N LEU A 377 2.28 20.93 -3.20
CA LEU A 377 1.81 21.20 -4.56
C LEU A 377 1.45 22.69 -4.78
N ARG A 378 1.08 23.44 -3.73
CA ARG A 378 0.91 24.91 -3.79
C ARG A 378 2.23 25.68 -3.83
N SER A 379 3.34 25.09 -3.40
CA SER A 379 4.64 25.78 -3.41
C SER A 379 5.18 26.08 -4.83
N TYR A 380 4.56 25.50 -5.86
CA TYR A 380 4.77 25.87 -7.27
C TYR A 380 3.93 27.05 -7.78
N SER A 381 3.06 27.65 -6.96
CA SER A 381 2.37 28.90 -7.30
C SER A 381 2.32 29.82 -6.09
N ARG A 382 3.29 30.74 -6.01
CA ARG A 382 3.19 31.90 -5.11
C ARG A 382 1.94 32.71 -5.47
N THR A 383 0.99 32.72 -4.54
CA THR A 383 -0.03 33.73 -4.19
C THR A 383 -1.41 33.10 -4.05
N MET A 384 -1.79 32.79 -2.80
CA MET A 384 -3.10 33.10 -2.23
C MET A 384 -3.12 32.67 -0.77
N SER A 385 -3.02 33.66 0.11
CA SER A 385 -3.47 33.60 1.49
C SER A 385 -5.00 33.42 1.50
N HIS A 386 -5.48 32.53 2.38
CA HIS A 386 -6.88 32.29 2.74
C HIS A 386 -7.63 31.26 1.88
N CYS A 387 -7.48 29.98 2.23
CA CYS A 387 -8.55 29.01 2.08
C CYS A 387 -8.40 27.94 3.15
N SER A 388 -9.17 28.09 4.23
CA SER A 388 -9.28 27.18 5.35
C SER A 388 -9.88 25.86 4.86
N ALA A 389 -9.19 24.74 5.09
CA ALA A 389 -9.73 23.41 4.85
C ALA A 389 -10.87 23.14 5.83
N GLY A 390 -12.10 23.19 5.33
CA GLY A 390 -13.30 22.70 6.00
C GLY A 390 -13.44 21.21 5.78
N LEU A 391 -12.76 20.41 6.60
CA LEU A 391 -13.16 19.04 6.89
C LEU A 391 -12.88 18.81 8.37
N ILE A 392 -13.89 18.32 9.09
CA ILE A 392 -14.02 18.21 10.55
C ILE A 392 -14.55 19.51 11.21
N TRP A 393 -15.86 19.71 11.14
CA TRP A 393 -16.62 20.37 12.21
C TRP A 393 -18.03 19.77 12.27
N LEU A 394 -18.23 18.85 13.21
CA LEU A 394 -19.55 18.50 13.72
C LEU A 394 -19.53 18.67 15.24
N SER A 395 -20.58 19.33 15.73
CA SER A 395 -21.03 19.43 17.12
C SER A 395 -20.26 20.35 18.08
N LYS A 396 -20.73 21.61 18.14
CA LYS A 396 -21.19 22.22 19.40
C LYS A 396 -22.23 23.31 19.10
N LYS A 397 -23.51 22.94 19.14
CA LYS A 397 -24.61 23.75 19.69
C LYS A 397 -25.69 22.81 20.17
#